data_AF-A0A847I4D8-F1
#
_entry.id   AF-A0A847I4D8-F1
#
_cell.length_a   1.000
_cell.length_b   1.000
_cell.length_c   1.000
_cell.angle_alpha   90.00
_cell.angle_beta   90.00
_cell.angle_gamma   90.00
#
_symmetry.space_group_name_H-M   'P 1'
#
loop_
_entity.id
_entity.type
_entity.pdbx_description
1 polymer ?
#
loop_
_entity_poly.entity_id
_entity_poly.type
_entity_poly.pdbx_seq_one_letter_code
_entity_poly.pdbx_strand_id
1 'polypeptide(L)'
;SLLAEGGTDLLQILAIFAVAAFFFGFGALLVGRLLRPNRPNPDKITAYECGELPLGPGWVQFDLRFYVVALVFLVFDVELALFYPWAVVFGGGGTTEAGGAPTADALHSIRWAAMWDMLFFFGVIVVGFLFLWRFGYLDWVRTTRTARAEARPPTTENGTRTLDDARFRQTVNEFAEAPAQART
;
A
#
# COMPACT_ATOMS: atom_id res chain seq x y z
N SER A 1 18.68 -40.18 -6.78
CA SER A 1 19.93 -39.41 -6.92
C SER A 1 19.69 -38.11 -7.67
N LEU A 2 19.10 -38.12 -8.88
CA LEU A 2 18.82 -36.91 -9.69
C LEU A 2 17.96 -35.83 -8.99
N LEU A 3 16.92 -36.22 -8.24
CA LEU A 3 16.11 -35.25 -7.45
C LEU A 3 16.85 -34.65 -6.25
N ALA A 4 17.85 -35.34 -5.71
CA ALA A 4 18.67 -34.81 -4.62
C ALA A 4 19.68 -33.79 -5.15
N GLU A 5 20.22 -33.99 -6.36
CA GLU A 5 21.18 -33.07 -6.99
C GLU A 5 20.51 -31.76 -7.47
N GLY A 6 19.35 -31.84 -8.13
CA GLY A 6 18.63 -30.62 -8.54
C GLY A 6 18.09 -29.78 -7.38
N GLY A 7 17.70 -30.43 -6.27
CA GLY A 7 17.27 -29.75 -5.05
C GLY A 7 18.40 -28.99 -4.36
N THR A 8 19.61 -29.56 -4.36
CA THR A 8 20.80 -28.88 -3.81
C THR A 8 21.24 -27.70 -4.66
N ASP A 9 21.08 -27.76 -5.98
CA ASP A 9 21.46 -26.66 -6.89
C ASP A 9 20.59 -25.41 -6.66
N LEU A 10 19.26 -25.57 -6.59
CA LEU A 10 18.35 -24.45 -6.33
C LEU A 10 18.57 -23.89 -4.92
N LEU A 11 18.74 -24.76 -3.93
CA LEU A 11 19.05 -24.34 -2.56
C LEU A 11 20.37 -23.57 -2.50
N GLN A 12 21.40 -24.03 -3.22
CA GLN A 12 22.69 -23.36 -3.28
C GLN A 12 22.58 -21.99 -3.96
N ILE A 13 21.88 -21.90 -5.09
CA ILE A 13 21.65 -20.62 -5.79
C ILE A 13 20.90 -19.64 -4.88
N LEU A 14 19.79 -20.08 -4.29
CA LEU A 14 19.00 -19.26 -3.37
C LEU A 14 19.84 -18.80 -2.17
N ALA A 15 20.63 -19.70 -1.58
CA ALA A 15 21.50 -19.39 -0.46
C ALA A 15 22.56 -18.35 -0.84
N ILE A 16 23.22 -18.50 -1.98
CA ILE A 16 24.22 -17.53 -2.46
C ILE A 16 23.57 -16.15 -2.69
N PHE A 17 22.42 -16.10 -3.36
CA PHE A 17 21.71 -14.83 -3.58
C PHE A 17 21.24 -14.17 -2.27
N ALA A 18 20.67 -14.95 -1.35
CA ALA A 18 20.22 -14.44 -0.06
C ALA A 18 21.39 -13.90 0.77
N VAL A 19 22.50 -14.64 0.82
CA VAL A 19 23.72 -14.24 1.52
C VAL A 19 24.32 -12.99 0.87
N ALA A 20 24.41 -12.94 -0.45
CA ALA A 20 24.91 -11.77 -1.18
C ALA A 20 24.03 -10.54 -0.94
N ALA A 21 22.70 -10.68 -1.04
CA ALA A 21 21.76 -9.59 -0.78
C ALA A 21 21.84 -9.08 0.67
N PHE A 22 21.97 -10.01 1.63
CA PHE A 22 22.16 -9.67 3.04
C PHE A 22 23.45 -8.88 3.24
N PHE A 23 24.59 -9.39 2.79
CA PHE A 23 25.87 -8.70 2.96
C PHE A 23 25.95 -7.40 2.18
N PHE A 24 25.32 -7.30 1.02
CA PHE A 24 25.24 -6.06 0.26
C PHE A 24 24.41 -5.01 0.98
N GLY A 25 23.18 -5.34 1.39
CA GLY A 25 22.29 -4.43 2.09
C GLY A 25 22.82 -4.07 3.49
N PHE A 26 23.13 -5.08 4.30
CA PHE A 26 23.64 -4.88 5.65
C PHE A 26 25.04 -4.27 5.65
N GLY A 27 25.93 -4.69 4.74
CA GLY A 27 27.26 -4.13 4.61
C GLY A 27 27.23 -2.66 4.21
N ALA A 28 26.37 -2.27 3.26
CA ALA A 28 26.19 -0.86 2.90
C ALA A 28 25.70 -0.02 4.10
N LEU A 29 24.74 -0.55 4.87
CA LEU A 29 24.26 0.11 6.10
C LEU A 29 25.36 0.22 7.16
N LEU A 30 26.17 -0.83 7.35
CA LEU A 30 27.26 -0.86 8.33
C LEU A 30 28.39 0.10 7.96
N VAL A 31 28.81 0.11 6.69
CA VAL A 31 29.79 1.05 6.16
C VAL A 31 29.26 2.48 6.30
N GLY A 32 28.00 2.73 5.95
CA GLY A 32 27.37 4.03 6.14
C GLY A 32 27.32 4.46 7.62
N ARG A 33 27.04 3.53 8.53
CA ARG A 33 27.02 3.75 9.98
C ARG A 33 28.42 4.07 10.54
N LEU A 34 29.47 3.43 10.02
CA LEU A 34 30.85 3.56 10.51
C LEU A 34 31.55 4.80 9.95
N LEU A 35 31.35 5.12 8.67
CA LEU A 35 31.95 6.29 8.02
C LEU A 35 31.23 7.60 8.39
N ARG A 36 29.94 7.56 8.75
CA ARG A 36 29.15 8.77 9.06
C ARG A 36 29.56 9.38 10.40
N PRO A 37 29.87 10.69 10.45
CA PRO A 37 30.06 11.41 11.71
C PRO A 37 28.80 11.37 12.58
N ASN A 38 28.93 10.83 13.79
CA ASN A 38 27.84 10.71 14.74
C ASN A 38 27.80 11.91 15.71
N ARG A 39 27.09 12.97 15.33
CA ARG A 39 26.79 14.15 16.19
C ARG A 39 25.28 14.31 16.35
N PRO A 40 24.65 13.66 17.36
CA PRO A 40 23.24 13.86 17.67
C PRO A 40 23.05 15.24 18.33
N ASN A 41 22.04 15.98 17.88
CA ASN A 41 21.59 17.26 18.47
C ASN A 41 20.08 17.11 18.72
N PRO A 42 19.50 17.57 19.85
CA PRO A 42 18.05 17.61 20.08
C PRO A 42 17.22 18.05 18.87
N ASP A 43 17.62 19.12 18.18
CA ASP A 43 16.87 19.62 17.01
C ASP A 43 16.96 18.71 15.77
N LYS A 44 17.98 17.83 15.71
CA LYS A 44 18.21 16.89 14.61
C LYS A 44 17.49 15.55 14.80
N ILE A 45 17.09 15.25 16.04
CA ILE A 45 16.41 14.01 16.41
C ILE A 45 14.89 14.19 16.57
N THR A 46 14.40 15.43 16.48
CA THR A 46 12.96 15.72 16.45
C THR A 46 12.34 15.31 15.12
N ALA A 47 11.05 14.96 15.15
CA ALA A 47 10.29 14.61 13.97
C ALA A 47 9.90 15.89 13.20
N TYR A 48 10.68 16.20 12.17
CA TYR A 48 10.43 17.21 11.13
C TYR A 48 10.80 18.68 11.45
N GLU A 49 11.44 19.32 10.47
CA GLU A 49 12.05 20.67 10.56
C GLU A 49 11.03 21.83 10.52
N CYS A 50 9.73 21.55 10.38
CA CYS A 50 8.69 22.57 10.19
C CYS A 50 7.84 22.88 11.44
N GLY A 51 8.21 22.35 12.61
CA GLY A 51 7.78 22.95 13.90
C GLY A 51 6.36 22.64 14.37
N GLU A 52 5.64 21.68 13.79
CA GLU A 52 4.45 21.14 14.45
C GLU A 52 4.85 19.92 15.29
N LEU A 53 4.78 20.08 16.62
CA LEU A 53 4.95 18.95 17.53
C LEU A 53 3.79 17.98 17.28
N PRO A 54 4.04 16.67 17.14
CA PRO A 54 2.95 15.70 17.02
C PRO A 54 2.11 15.74 18.29
N LEU A 55 0.94 16.36 18.20
CA LEU A 55 0.00 16.48 19.30
C LEU A 55 -0.98 15.31 19.25
N GLY A 56 -1.00 14.51 20.31
CA GLY A 56 -1.94 13.41 20.50
C GLY A 56 -1.44 12.03 20.07
N PRO A 57 -2.27 10.99 20.27
CA PRO A 57 -1.94 9.63 19.90
C PRO A 57 -1.82 9.49 18.38
N GLY A 58 -0.79 8.79 17.89
CA GLY A 58 -0.61 8.49 16.46
C GLY A 58 -1.63 7.51 15.86
N TRP A 59 -2.67 7.18 16.62
CA TRP A 59 -3.75 6.28 16.24
C TRP A 59 -4.91 7.09 15.67
N VAL A 60 -4.75 7.52 14.42
CA VAL A 60 -5.81 8.17 13.64
C VAL A 60 -6.50 7.16 12.72
N GLN A 61 -7.81 7.29 12.55
CA GLN A 61 -8.54 6.49 11.56
C GLN A 61 -8.18 7.01 10.16
N PHE A 62 -7.39 6.21 9.43
CA PHE A 62 -7.13 6.46 8.02
C PHE A 62 -8.39 6.15 7.18
N ASP A 63 -8.48 6.78 6.01
CA ASP A 63 -9.61 6.56 5.09
C ASP A 63 -9.70 5.07 4.70
N LEU A 64 -10.92 4.52 4.69
CA LEU A 64 -11.21 3.12 4.35
C LEU A 64 -10.72 2.74 2.93
N ARG A 65 -10.49 3.71 2.04
CA ARG A 65 -9.99 3.49 0.67
C ARG A 65 -8.67 2.71 0.63
N PHE A 66 -7.75 2.94 1.58
CA PHE A 66 -6.49 2.18 1.64
C PHE A 66 -6.73 0.69 1.86
N TYR A 67 -7.73 0.36 2.70
CA TYR A 67 -8.12 -1.01 2.97
C TYR A 67 -8.75 -1.66 1.74
N VAL A 68 -9.61 -0.95 1.00
CA VAL A 68 -10.22 -1.48 -0.23
C VAL A 68 -9.16 -1.82 -1.28
N VAL A 69 -8.18 -0.94 -1.49
CA VAL A 69 -7.07 -1.20 -2.42
C VAL A 69 -6.26 -2.43 -2.00
N ALA A 70 -5.96 -2.57 -0.71
CA ALA A 70 -5.26 -3.74 -0.18
C ALA A 70 -6.05 -5.04 -0.37
N LEU A 71 -7.38 -5.00 -0.14
CA LEU A 71 -8.25 -6.15 -0.35
C LEU A 71 -8.31 -6.57 -1.82
N VAL A 72 -8.42 -5.61 -2.75
CA VAL A 72 -8.41 -5.90 -4.19
C VAL A 72 -7.07 -6.49 -4.62
N PHE A 73 -5.96 -5.94 -4.13
CA PHE A 73 -4.63 -6.47 -4.39
C PHE A 73 -4.51 -7.93 -3.91
N LEU A 74 -4.98 -8.23 -2.69
CA LEU A 74 -4.94 -9.59 -2.14
C LEU A 74 -5.75 -10.57 -2.99
N VAL A 75 -6.96 -10.19 -3.41
CA VAL A 75 -7.82 -11.03 -4.26
C VAL A 75 -7.14 -11.29 -5.61
N PHE A 76 -6.57 -10.25 -6.24
CA PHE A 76 -5.85 -10.39 -7.50
C PHE A 76 -4.53 -11.17 -7.37
N ASP A 77 -3.82 -11.08 -6.25
CA ASP A 77 -2.59 -11.85 -6.02
C ASP A 77 -2.88 -13.35 -5.89
N VAL A 78 -3.92 -13.70 -5.15
CA VAL A 78 -4.40 -15.10 -5.05
C VAL A 78 -4.87 -15.63 -6.40
N GLU A 79 -5.52 -14.79 -7.22
CA GLU A 79 -5.89 -15.13 -8.59
C GLU A 79 -4.66 -15.57 -9.41
N LEU A 80 -3.59 -14.75 -9.40
CA LEU A 80 -2.38 -15.07 -10.15
C LEU A 80 -1.71 -16.36 -9.68
N ALA A 81 -1.79 -16.70 -8.41
CA ALA A 81 -1.33 -18.00 -7.92
C ALA A 81 -2.16 -19.15 -8.50
N LEU A 82 -3.47 -18.96 -8.66
CA LEU A 82 -4.39 -19.94 -9.27
C LEU A 82 -4.23 -20.04 -10.79
N PHE A 83 -3.50 -19.14 -11.43
CA PHE A 83 -3.09 -19.30 -12.83
C PHE A 83 -2.00 -20.38 -13.01
N TYR A 84 -1.33 -20.80 -11.93
CA TYR A 84 -0.20 -21.72 -12.01
C TYR A 84 -0.56 -23.11 -12.61
N PRO A 85 -1.63 -23.81 -12.18
CA PRO A 85 -2.01 -25.09 -12.79
C PRO A 85 -2.28 -24.99 -14.29
N TRP A 86 -2.90 -23.90 -14.74
CA TRP A 86 -3.11 -23.63 -16.16
C TRP A 86 -1.78 -23.42 -16.90
N ALA A 87 -0.87 -22.62 -16.32
CA ALA A 87 0.46 -22.39 -16.89
C ALA A 87 1.24 -23.71 -17.07
N VAL A 88 1.08 -24.69 -16.16
CA VAL A 88 1.70 -26.01 -16.29
C VAL A 88 1.04 -26.86 -17.39
N VAL A 89 -0.30 -26.84 -17.50
CA VAL A 89 -1.06 -27.58 -18.52
C VAL A 89 -0.74 -27.09 -19.93
N PHE A 90 -0.55 -25.78 -20.12
CA PHE A 90 -0.25 -25.18 -21.42
C PHE A 90 1.24 -24.97 -21.69
N GLY A 91 2.06 -24.81 -20.66
CA GLY A 91 3.50 -24.55 -20.74
C GLY A 91 4.38 -25.78 -20.96
N GLY A 92 3.80 -26.95 -21.22
CA GLY A 92 4.54 -28.19 -21.52
C GLY A 92 5.16 -28.88 -20.29
N GLY A 93 4.96 -28.36 -19.08
CA GLY A 93 5.46 -28.97 -17.84
C GLY A 93 4.74 -30.26 -17.44
N GLY A 94 3.55 -30.51 -17.97
CA GLY A 94 2.74 -31.70 -17.67
C GLY A 94 3.19 -33.00 -18.36
N THR A 95 4.19 -32.97 -19.24
CA THR A 95 4.52 -34.14 -20.09
C THR A 95 5.69 -35.00 -19.61
N THR A 96 6.45 -34.63 -18.58
CA THR A 96 7.81 -35.19 -18.47
C THR A 96 8.14 -36.04 -17.24
N GLU A 97 7.51 -35.92 -16.05
CA GLU A 97 8.18 -36.53 -14.86
C GLU A 97 7.36 -37.42 -13.92
N ALA A 98 6.09 -37.73 -14.19
CA ALA A 98 5.36 -38.71 -13.38
C ALA A 98 4.33 -39.51 -14.19
N GLY A 99 4.77 -40.62 -14.79
CA GLY A 99 3.91 -41.73 -15.21
C GLY A 99 3.12 -41.52 -16.51
N GLY A 100 3.80 -41.77 -17.65
CA GLY A 100 3.17 -41.94 -18.96
C GLY A 100 2.61 -40.64 -19.55
N ALA A 101 3.18 -40.19 -20.67
CA ALA A 101 2.61 -39.08 -21.42
C ALA A 101 1.12 -39.39 -21.69
N PRO A 102 0.18 -38.50 -21.29
CA PRO A 102 -1.20 -38.67 -21.66
C PRO A 102 -1.27 -38.77 -23.19
N THR A 103 -2.13 -39.64 -23.72
CA THR A 103 -2.37 -39.69 -25.16
C THR A 103 -2.78 -38.29 -25.65
N ALA A 104 -2.40 -37.93 -26.88
CA ALA A 104 -2.70 -36.61 -27.46
C ALA A 104 -4.19 -36.23 -27.32
N ASP A 105 -5.06 -37.23 -27.36
CA ASP A 105 -6.51 -37.09 -27.23
C ASP A 105 -6.95 -36.74 -25.79
N ALA A 106 -6.33 -37.33 -24.77
CA ALA A 106 -6.61 -37.03 -23.38
C ALA A 106 -6.15 -35.60 -23.00
N LEU A 107 -4.99 -35.19 -23.49
CA LEU A 107 -4.48 -33.81 -23.32
C LEU A 107 -5.42 -32.76 -23.94
N HIS A 108 -6.04 -33.06 -25.09
CA HIS A 108 -6.95 -32.11 -25.73
C HIS A 108 -8.17 -31.80 -24.84
N SER A 109 -8.78 -32.82 -24.21
CA SER A 109 -9.91 -32.61 -23.30
C SER A 109 -9.54 -31.79 -22.05
N ILE A 110 -8.39 -32.06 -21.43
CA ILE A 110 -7.93 -31.37 -20.22
C ILE A 110 -7.58 -29.92 -20.53
N ARG A 111 -6.95 -29.65 -21.68
CA ARG A 111 -6.62 -28.29 -22.12
C ARG A 111 -7.87 -27.47 -22.39
N TRP A 112 -8.87 -28.03 -23.06
CA TRP A 112 -10.12 -27.32 -23.29
C TRP A 112 -10.88 -27.04 -22.00
N ALA A 113 -10.93 -28.00 -21.07
CA ALA A 113 -11.51 -27.81 -19.74
C ALA A 113 -10.79 -26.72 -18.94
N ALA A 114 -9.45 -26.74 -18.91
CA ALA A 114 -8.63 -25.73 -18.24
C ALA A 114 -8.82 -24.33 -18.84
N MET A 115 -9.08 -24.22 -20.16
CA MET A 115 -9.39 -22.95 -20.81
C MET A 115 -10.73 -22.38 -20.30
N TRP A 116 -11.76 -23.22 -20.17
CA TRP A 116 -13.07 -22.79 -19.68
C TRP A 116 -13.04 -22.41 -18.20
N ASP A 117 -12.34 -23.19 -17.38
CA ASP A 117 -12.16 -22.90 -15.96
C ASP A 117 -11.44 -21.57 -15.75
N MET A 118 -10.36 -21.32 -16.51
CA MET A 118 -9.65 -20.05 -16.51
C MET A 118 -10.54 -18.86 -16.91
N LEU A 119 -11.31 -19.00 -17.98
CA LEU A 119 -12.20 -17.93 -18.45
C LEU A 119 -13.29 -17.61 -17.42
N PHE A 120 -13.83 -18.65 -16.78
CA PHE A 120 -14.81 -18.50 -15.72
C PHE A 120 -14.23 -17.77 -14.51
N PHE A 121 -13.07 -18.24 -14.02
CA PHE A 121 -12.40 -17.69 -12.85
C PHE A 121 -11.98 -16.22 -13.04
N PHE A 122 -11.29 -15.94 -14.16
CA PHE A 122 -10.94 -14.58 -14.54
C PHE A 122 -12.18 -13.70 -14.76
N GLY A 123 -13.25 -14.26 -15.35
CA GLY A 123 -14.51 -13.56 -15.55
C GLY A 123 -15.14 -13.10 -14.23
N VAL A 124 -15.13 -13.93 -13.18
CA VAL A 124 -15.64 -13.58 -11.85
C VAL A 124 -14.86 -12.40 -11.27
N ILE A 125 -13.53 -12.38 -11.36
CA ILE A 125 -12.72 -11.24 -10.92
C ILE A 125 -13.01 -9.99 -11.72
N VAL A 126 -13.06 -10.09 -13.05
CA VAL A 126 -13.35 -8.93 -13.90
C VAL A 126 -14.70 -8.31 -13.51
N VAL A 127 -15.72 -9.12 -13.24
CA VAL A 127 -17.02 -8.63 -12.75
C VAL A 127 -16.87 -7.93 -11.40
N GLY A 128 -16.15 -8.52 -10.44
CA GLY A 128 -15.89 -7.90 -9.14
C GLY A 128 -15.12 -6.59 -9.23
N PHE A 129 -14.11 -6.54 -10.10
CA PHE A 129 -13.31 -5.34 -10.34
C PHE A 129 -14.14 -4.24 -11.01
N LEU A 130 -14.92 -4.58 -12.05
CA LEU A 130 -15.84 -3.65 -12.70
C LEU A 130 -16.89 -3.11 -11.74
N PHE A 131 -17.40 -3.94 -10.83
CA PHE A 131 -18.27 -3.49 -9.74
C PHE A 131 -17.57 -2.41 -8.91
N LEU A 132 -16.39 -2.70 -8.35
CA LEU A 132 -15.65 -1.75 -7.51
C LEU A 132 -15.32 -0.44 -8.23
N TRP A 133 -14.94 -0.52 -9.51
CA TRP A 133 -14.72 0.65 -10.35
C TRP A 133 -16.00 1.45 -10.53
N ARG A 134 -17.12 0.77 -10.84
CA ARG A 134 -18.42 1.44 -11.00
C ARG A 134 -18.90 2.16 -9.74
N PHE A 135 -18.56 1.66 -8.55
CA PHE A 135 -18.89 2.29 -7.27
C PHE A 135 -17.91 3.39 -6.84
N GLY A 136 -16.83 3.63 -7.60
CA GLY A 136 -15.87 4.71 -7.30
C GLY A 136 -15.06 4.47 -6.02
N TYR A 137 -15.01 3.23 -5.51
CA TYR A 137 -14.21 2.91 -4.32
C TYR A 137 -12.70 3.05 -4.56
N LEU A 138 -12.29 3.10 -5.83
CA LEU A 138 -10.92 3.37 -6.27
C LEU A 138 -10.63 4.86 -6.47
N ASP A 139 -11.63 5.74 -6.41
CA ASP A 139 -11.43 7.17 -6.64
C ASP A 139 -10.70 7.81 -5.46
N TRP A 140 -9.68 8.62 -5.77
CA TRP A 140 -8.94 9.37 -4.77
C TRP A 140 -9.62 10.70 -4.45
N VAL A 141 -9.87 11.00 -3.16
CA VAL A 141 -10.35 12.32 -2.75
C VAL A 141 -9.24 13.35 -3.03
N ARG A 142 -9.54 14.34 -3.89
CA ARG A 142 -8.72 15.54 -3.99
C ARG A 142 -9.04 16.45 -2.81
N THR A 143 -8.30 16.32 -1.71
CA THR A 143 -8.52 17.05 -0.45
C THR A 143 -8.25 18.57 -0.51
N THR A 144 -8.15 19.20 -1.68
CA THR A 144 -7.62 20.58 -1.80
C THR A 144 -8.61 21.65 -2.27
N ARG A 145 -9.87 21.33 -2.62
CA ARG A 145 -10.84 22.37 -3.04
C ARG A 145 -11.74 22.89 -1.92
N THR A 146 -12.21 22.02 -1.02
CA THR A 146 -13.18 22.42 0.02
C THR A 146 -12.52 23.26 1.10
N ALA A 147 -11.35 22.85 1.60
CA ALA A 147 -10.61 23.60 2.61
C ALA A 147 -10.14 24.99 2.13
N ARG A 148 -9.80 25.16 0.84
CA ARG A 148 -9.42 26.47 0.27
C ARG A 148 -10.62 27.38 -0.01
N ALA A 149 -11.78 26.80 -0.34
CA ALA A 149 -13.02 27.55 -0.50
C ALA A 149 -13.52 28.10 0.84
N GLU A 150 -13.29 27.36 1.92
CA GLU A 150 -13.67 27.72 3.30
C GLU A 150 -12.63 28.65 3.96
N ALA A 151 -11.35 28.49 3.64
CA ALA A 151 -10.28 29.41 4.05
C ALA A 151 -10.27 30.74 3.27
N ARG A 152 -11.12 30.90 2.23
CA ARG A 152 -11.35 32.20 1.63
C ARG A 152 -12.21 33.00 2.60
N PRO A 153 -11.71 34.10 3.18
CA PRO A 153 -12.57 34.96 3.99
C PRO A 153 -13.76 35.37 3.13
N PRO A 154 -14.99 35.39 3.69
CA PRO A 154 -16.17 35.81 2.95
C PRO A 154 -15.85 37.17 2.35
N THR A 155 -15.75 37.24 1.02
CA THR A 155 -15.76 38.54 0.35
C THR A 155 -17.11 39.13 0.69
N THR A 156 -17.08 40.17 1.51
CA THR A 156 -18.25 40.91 1.95
C THR A 156 -18.95 41.50 0.73
N GLU A 157 -19.88 40.74 0.16
CA GLU A 157 -20.83 41.21 -0.81
C GLU A 157 -22.16 41.37 -0.06
N ASN A 158 -22.61 42.62 0.05
CA ASN A 158 -23.73 43.12 0.85
C ASN A 158 -23.48 43.27 2.36
N GLY A 159 -23.26 44.54 2.74
CA GLY A 159 -23.01 45.00 4.09
C GLY A 159 -24.22 44.89 5.02
N THR A 160 -24.30 43.78 5.75
CA THR A 160 -25.00 43.67 7.04
C THR A 160 -24.39 42.53 7.89
N ARG A 161 -23.16 42.72 8.38
CA ARG A 161 -22.63 41.99 9.56
C ARG A 161 -21.38 42.68 10.12
N THR A 162 -21.53 43.92 10.56
CA THR A 162 -20.48 44.71 11.24
C THR A 162 -20.52 44.59 12.77
N LEU A 163 -21.27 43.63 13.33
CA LEU A 163 -21.48 43.54 14.79
C LEU A 163 -20.66 42.49 15.52
N ASP A 164 -19.61 41.90 14.91
CA ASP A 164 -18.85 40.84 15.60
C ASP A 164 -17.32 41.01 15.60
N ASP A 165 -16.75 42.08 15.05
CA ASP A 165 -15.30 42.33 15.19
C ASP A 165 -14.94 42.78 16.60
N ALA A 166 -15.76 43.64 17.22
CA ALA A 166 -15.53 44.11 18.59
C ALA A 166 -15.70 42.98 19.62
N ARG A 167 -16.72 42.13 19.45
CA ARG A 167 -16.99 40.99 20.33
C ARG A 167 -15.96 39.87 20.17
N PHE A 168 -15.51 39.62 18.93
CA PHE A 168 -14.41 38.70 18.65
C PHE A 168 -13.07 39.20 19.23
N ARG A 169 -12.76 40.49 19.11
CA ARG A 169 -11.55 41.05 19.75
C ARG A 169 -11.63 40.99 21.28
N GLN A 170 -12.82 41.15 21.85
CA GLN A 170 -13.03 41.06 23.29
C GLN A 170 -12.80 39.63 23.81
N THR A 171 -13.31 38.61 23.13
CA THR A 171 -13.06 37.20 23.51
C THR A 171 -11.59 36.81 23.34
N VAL A 172 -10.93 37.23 22.26
CA VAL A 172 -9.50 36.96 22.06
C VAL A 172 -8.64 37.60 23.16
N ASN A 173 -8.94 38.83 23.56
CA ASN A 173 -8.23 39.50 24.65
C ASN A 173 -8.51 38.84 26.02
N GLU A 174 -9.74 38.36 26.24
CA GLU A 174 -10.12 37.62 27.46
C GLU A 174 -9.33 36.31 27.61
N PHE A 175 -9.09 35.58 26.50
CA PHE A 175 -8.22 34.40 26.51
C PHE A 175 -6.74 34.74 26.68
N ALA A 176 -6.29 35.88 26.15
CA ALA A 176 -4.90 36.31 26.26
C ALA A 176 -4.51 36.70 27.70
N GLU A 177 -5.46 37.26 28.46
CA GLU A 177 -5.26 37.71 29.86
C GLU A 177 -5.59 36.63 30.91
N ALA A 178 -6.05 35.45 30.49
CA ALA A 178 -6.42 34.38 31.42
C ALA A 178 -5.20 33.81 32.18
N PRO A 179 -5.26 33.74 33.53
CA PRO A 179 -4.16 33.23 34.36
C PRO A 179 -3.82 31.78 34.00
N ALA A 180 -2.54 31.43 34.08
CA ALA A 180 -1.96 30.16 33.62
C ALA A 180 -2.62 28.87 34.17
N GLN A 181 -3.48 28.98 35.20
CA GLN A 181 -4.19 27.87 35.82
C GLN A 181 -5.39 27.34 35.02
N ALA A 182 -5.84 28.02 33.96
CA ALA A 182 -6.95 27.58 33.11
C ALA A 182 -6.50 26.83 31.83
N ARG A 183 -5.20 26.52 31.69
CA ARG A 183 -4.57 25.91 30.50
C ARG A 183 -4.17 24.43 30.69
N THR A 184 -4.95 23.67 31.46
CA THR A 184 -4.78 22.21 31.65
C THR A 184 -5.89 21.43 30.98
#